data_AF-X1UDZ9-F1
#
_entry.id   AF-X1UDZ9-F1
#
_cell.length_a   1.000
_cell.length_b   1.000
_cell.length_c   1.000
_cell.angle_alpha   90.00
_cell.angle_beta   90.00
_cell.angle_gamma   90.00
#
_symmetry.space_group_name_H-M   'P 1'
#
loop_
_entity.id
_entity.type
_entity.pdbx_description
1 polymer ?
#
loop_
_entity_poly.entity_id
_entity_poly.type
_entity_poly.pdbx_seq_one_letter_code
_entity_poly.pdbx_strand_id
1 'polypeptide(L)'
;MIFTRWHYFGDKSTRFNPHLNVLLDGGRLSGEELADLKNSIRRKLLKRSIAKSIGKDLVIHYDYTQESKRKFSWVRYVTRSTFKHIEWDKPLASALYGFHNGCFAGTWNDPPKWRLTG
;
A
#
# COMPACT_ATOMS: atom_id res chain seq x y z
N MET A 1 7.56 -5.82 -11.94
CA MET A 1 7.79 -4.56 -11.19
C MET A 1 6.89 -4.50 -9.96
N ILE A 2 7.37 -3.94 -8.84
CA ILE A 2 6.58 -3.64 -7.64
C ILE A 2 6.71 -2.14 -7.33
N PHE A 3 5.60 -1.47 -7.05
CA PHE A 3 5.56 -0.09 -6.60
C PHE A 3 4.77 0.00 -5.30
N THR A 4 5.36 0.63 -4.28
CA THR A 4 4.71 0.83 -2.98
C THR A 4 4.65 2.31 -2.64
N ARG A 5 3.57 2.73 -1.98
CA ARG A 5 3.46 4.09 -1.46
C ARG A 5 2.56 4.18 -0.23
N TRP A 6 3.01 4.90 0.79
CA TRP A 6 2.16 5.22 1.93
C TRP A 6 1.21 6.40 1.63
N HIS A 7 -0.02 6.25 2.10
CA HIS A 7 -1.06 7.26 2.02
C HIS A 7 -1.60 7.52 3.43
N TYR A 8 -1.39 8.74 3.92
CA TYR A 8 -1.61 9.09 5.32
C TYR A 8 -2.95 9.79 5.58
N PHE A 9 -3.51 10.47 4.57
CA PHE A 9 -4.69 11.33 4.72
C PHE A 9 -5.68 11.10 3.57
N GLY A 10 -6.96 10.90 3.87
CA GLY A 10 -8.02 10.83 2.86
C GLY A 10 -8.65 12.19 2.62
N ASP A 11 -9.11 12.47 1.39
CA ASP A 11 -9.78 13.75 1.06
C ASP A 11 -11.10 13.98 1.84
N LYS A 12 -11.64 12.94 2.50
CA LYS A 12 -12.99 12.94 3.11
C LYS A 12 -13.00 12.75 4.64
N SER A 13 -11.85 12.57 5.29
CA SER A 13 -11.80 12.36 6.73
C SER A 13 -10.51 12.89 7.33
N THR A 14 -10.65 13.59 8.45
CA THR A 14 -9.53 14.03 9.31
C THR A 14 -8.98 12.90 10.18
N ARG A 15 -9.59 11.70 10.15
CA ARG A 15 -9.10 10.55 10.92
C ARG A 15 -7.81 10.02 10.30
N PHE A 16 -6.77 9.94 11.13
CA PHE A 16 -5.49 9.33 10.76
C PHE A 16 -5.67 7.82 10.51
N ASN A 17 -5.50 7.40 9.25
CA ASN A 17 -5.63 6.01 8.84
C ASN A 17 -4.59 5.68 7.76
N PRO A 18 -3.31 5.52 8.15
CA PRO A 18 -2.24 5.27 7.21
C PRO A 18 -2.45 3.92 6.53
N HIS A 19 -2.38 3.89 5.20
CA HIS A 19 -2.43 2.66 4.43
C HIS A 19 -1.29 2.62 3.42
N LEU A 20 -0.71 1.43 3.27
CA LEU A 20 0.32 1.14 2.29
C LEU A 20 -0.35 0.57 1.04
N ASN A 21 -0.26 1.31 -0.07
CA ASN A 21 -0.67 0.81 -1.36
C ASN A 21 0.49 0.06 -2.00
N VAL A 22 0.21 -1.13 -2.56
CA VAL A 22 1.17 -1.97 -3.27
C VAL A 22 0.59 -2.29 -4.65
N LEU A 23 1.26 -1.85 -5.70
CA LEU A 23 0.98 -2.23 -7.08
C LEU A 23 2.05 -3.22 -7.52
N LEU A 24 1.61 -4.37 -8.01
CA LEU A 24 2.49 -5.42 -8.49
C LEU A 24 1.98 -5.96 -9.82
N ASP A 25 2.92 -6.28 -10.70
CA ASP A 25 2.59 -7.03 -11.91
C ASP A 25 2.48 -8.52 -11.58
N GLY A 26 1.42 -9.17 -12.04
CA GLY A 26 1.10 -10.54 -11.68
C GLY A 26 -0.30 -10.97 -12.12
N GLY A 27 -0.65 -12.23 -11.85
CA GLY A 27 -1.97 -12.79 -12.11
C GLY A 27 -2.92 -12.63 -10.92
N ARG A 28 -4.19 -13.02 -11.13
CA ARG A 28 -5.16 -13.09 -10.04
C ARG A 28 -4.83 -14.27 -9.14
N LEU A 29 -4.58 -14.01 -7.87
CA LEU A 29 -4.50 -15.05 -6.84
C LEU A 29 -5.84 -15.76 -6.66
N SER A 30 -5.79 -17.08 -6.45
CA SER A 30 -6.90 -17.88 -5.96
C SER A 30 -7.29 -17.49 -4.52
N GLY A 31 -8.43 -17.99 -4.05
CA GLY A 31 -8.90 -17.70 -2.70
C GLY A 31 -7.96 -18.21 -1.61
N GLU A 32 -7.37 -19.39 -1.81
CA GLU A 32 -6.42 -20.01 -0.89
C GLU A 32 -5.09 -19.25 -0.86
N GLU A 33 -4.48 -18.99 -2.03
CA GLU A 33 -3.24 -18.21 -2.13
C GLU A 33 -3.38 -16.82 -1.51
N LEU A 34 -4.53 -16.17 -1.73
CA LEU A 34 -4.82 -14.87 -1.13
C LEU A 34 -4.96 -14.96 0.39
N ALA A 35 -5.60 -15.99 0.91
CA ALA A 35 -5.74 -16.20 2.35
C ALA A 35 -4.37 -16.41 3.00
N ASP A 36 -3.51 -17.23 2.40
CA ASP A 36 -2.16 -17.51 2.88
C ASP A 36 -1.25 -16.29 2.85
N LEU A 37 -1.32 -15.51 1.78
CA LEU A 37 -0.61 -14.23 1.67
C LEU A 37 -1.07 -13.26 2.76
N LYS A 38 -2.38 -13.06 2.92
CA LYS A 38 -2.94 -12.17 3.97
C LYS A 38 -2.53 -12.63 5.36
N ASN A 39 -2.58 -13.93 5.64
CA ASN A 39 -2.16 -14.50 6.93
C ASN A 39 -0.67 -14.29 7.19
N SER A 40 0.18 -14.42 6.17
CA SER A 40 1.62 -14.19 6.27
C SER A 40 1.94 -12.71 6.51
N ILE A 41 1.26 -11.80 5.80
CA ILE A 41 1.40 -10.36 6.01
C ILE A 41 0.97 -9.97 7.43
N ARG A 42 -0.19 -10.46 7.91
CA ARG A 42 -0.65 -10.21 9.29
C ARG A 42 0.39 -10.66 10.31
N ARG A 43 0.90 -11.89 10.19
CA ARG A 43 1.92 -12.40 11.12
C ARG A 43 3.20 -11.56 11.15
N LYS A 44 3.64 -11.06 9.98
CA LYS A 44 4.86 -10.24 9.87
C LYS A 44 4.65 -8.81 10.37
N LEU A 45 3.53 -8.16 10.04
CA LEU A 45 3.30 -6.74 10.31
C LEU A 45 2.56 -6.44 11.61
N LEU A 46 1.61 -7.29 12.00
CA LEU A 46 0.81 -7.10 13.21
C LEU A 46 0.64 -8.42 13.96
N LYS A 47 1.57 -8.69 14.88
CA LYS A 47 1.50 -9.88 15.75
C LYS A 47 0.16 -9.94 16.47
N ARG A 48 -0.42 -11.13 16.57
CA ARG A 48 -1.74 -11.35 17.20
C ARG A 48 -1.84 -10.81 18.62
N SER A 49 -0.77 -10.86 19.40
CA SER A 49 -0.73 -10.30 20.76
C SER A 49 -0.96 -8.78 20.75
N ILE A 50 -0.32 -8.07 19.82
CA ILE A 50 -0.49 -6.63 19.64
C ILE A 50 -1.90 -6.33 19.14
N ALA A 51 -2.36 -7.04 18.09
CA ALA A 51 -3.72 -6.88 17.55
C ALA A 51 -4.80 -7.03 18.63
N LYS A 52 -4.66 -8.05 19.50
CA LYS A 52 -5.56 -8.29 20.64
C LYS A 52 -5.47 -7.17 21.68
N SER A 53 -4.28 -6.67 21.97
CA SER A 53 -4.07 -5.57 22.92
C SER A 53 -4.68 -4.25 22.45
N ILE A 54 -4.64 -3.95 21.15
CA ILE A 54 -5.16 -2.69 20.58
C ILE A 54 -6.62 -2.82 20.09
N GLY A 55 -7.20 -4.03 20.13
CA GLY A 55 -8.55 -4.32 19.64
C GLY A 55 -8.74 -4.03 18.15
N LYS A 56 -7.67 -4.05 17.34
CA LYS A 56 -7.70 -3.77 15.90
C LYS A 56 -6.91 -4.83 15.14
N ASP A 57 -7.45 -5.25 13.98
CA ASP A 57 -6.76 -6.12 13.04
C ASP A 57 -6.18 -5.32 11.86
N LEU A 58 -5.19 -5.90 11.18
CA LEU A 58 -4.64 -5.36 9.94
C LEU A 58 -5.60 -5.66 8.79
N VAL A 59 -6.24 -4.62 8.27
CA VAL A 59 -7.13 -4.71 7.12
C VAL A 59 -6.30 -4.77 5.83
N ILE A 60 -6.45 -5.87 5.08
CA ILE A 60 -5.74 -6.08 3.81
C ILE A 60 -6.76 -6.19 2.68
N HIS A 61 -6.80 -5.16 1.84
CA HIS A 61 -7.57 -5.14 0.60
C HIS A 61 -6.75 -5.73 -0.56
N TYR A 62 -7.42 -6.45 -1.45
CA TYR A 62 -6.80 -7.04 -2.63
C TYR A 62 -7.77 -6.91 -3.80
N ASP A 63 -7.28 -6.36 -4.89
CA ASP A 63 -8.00 -6.21 -6.14
C ASP A 63 -7.09 -6.58 -7.31
N TYR A 64 -7.67 -7.14 -8.36
CA TYR A 64 -6.98 -7.48 -9.60
C TYR A 64 -7.75 -6.94 -10.80
N THR A 65 -7.05 -6.43 -11.80
CA THR A 65 -7.68 -5.96 -13.04
C THR A 65 -6.78 -6.16 -14.26
N GLN A 66 -7.38 -6.56 -15.37
CA GLN A 66 -6.74 -6.55 -16.68
C GLN A 66 -7.11 -5.30 -17.50
N GLU A 67 -8.13 -4.55 -17.07
CA GLU A 67 -8.65 -3.39 -17.80
C GLU A 67 -7.68 -2.20 -17.71
N SER A 68 -7.21 -1.71 -18.86
CA SER A 68 -6.26 -0.60 -18.95
C SER A 68 -6.74 0.67 -18.25
N LYS A 69 -8.02 1.02 -18.37
CA LYS A 69 -8.60 2.21 -17.73
C LYS A 69 -8.52 2.12 -16.20
N ARG A 70 -8.80 0.93 -15.63
CA ARG A 70 -8.67 0.70 -14.18
C ARG A 70 -7.22 0.72 -13.72
N LYS A 71 -6.29 0.14 -14.50
CA LYS A 71 -4.85 0.23 -14.22
C LYS A 71 -4.39 1.68 -14.12
N PHE A 72 -4.76 2.52 -15.08
CA PHE A 72 -4.45 3.96 -15.05
C PHE A 72 -5.07 4.67 -13.83
N SER A 73 -6.32 4.34 -13.50
CA SER A 73 -6.99 4.90 -12.32
C SER A 73 -6.24 4.54 -11.01
N TRP A 74 -5.82 3.29 -10.87
CA TRP A 74 -5.04 2.83 -9.71
C TRP A 74 -3.67 3.49 -9.65
N VAL A 75 -2.93 3.52 -10.75
CA VAL A 75 -1.64 4.21 -10.81
C VAL A 75 -1.82 5.67 -10.41
N ARG A 76 -2.78 6.39 -11.01
CA ARG A 76 -3.08 7.79 -10.67
C ARG A 76 -3.42 7.96 -9.20
N TYR A 77 -4.24 7.08 -8.63
CA TYR A 77 -4.62 7.16 -7.22
C TYR A 77 -3.42 6.96 -6.29
N VAL A 78 -2.64 5.91 -6.53
CA VAL A 78 -1.46 5.58 -5.72
C VAL A 78 -0.38 6.66 -5.89
N THR A 79 -0.18 7.19 -7.10
CA THR A 79 0.81 8.25 -7.36
C THR A 79 0.30 9.67 -7.05
N ARG A 80 -0.93 9.83 -6.57
CA ARG A 80 -1.47 11.12 -6.13
C ARG A 80 -0.84 11.65 -4.84
N SER A 81 -0.46 12.92 -4.81
CA SER A 81 -0.05 13.61 -3.59
C SER A 81 -1.20 13.77 -2.59
N THR A 82 -0.92 13.46 -1.33
CA THR A 82 -1.92 13.35 -0.25
C THR A 82 -1.89 14.58 0.65
N PHE A 83 -0.72 15.21 0.78
CA PHE A 83 -0.52 16.50 1.42
C PHE A 83 -0.37 17.56 0.33
N LYS A 84 -1.37 18.43 0.17
CA LYS A 84 -1.48 19.36 -0.98
C LYS A 84 -1.20 20.81 -0.61
N HIS A 85 -1.36 21.16 0.66
CA HIS A 85 -1.30 22.53 1.16
C HIS A 85 -0.42 22.57 2.40
N ILE A 86 0.59 23.43 2.39
CA ILE A 86 1.56 23.57 3.49
C ILE A 86 0.91 24.11 4.76
N GLU A 87 -0.18 24.86 4.60
CA GLU A 87 -0.95 25.50 5.66
C GLU A 87 -1.65 24.48 6.57
N TRP A 88 -1.85 23.24 6.10
CA TRP A 88 -2.45 22.18 6.89
C TRP A 88 -1.59 21.80 8.10
N ASP A 89 -0.28 21.75 7.91
CA ASP A 89 0.69 21.43 8.96
C ASP A 89 2.12 21.78 8.48
N LYS A 90 2.60 22.97 8.82
CA LYS A 90 3.93 23.45 8.38
C LYS A 90 5.08 22.58 8.92
N PRO A 91 5.11 22.20 10.21
CA PRO A 91 6.11 21.25 10.72
C PRO A 91 6.14 19.93 9.94
N LEU A 92 4.98 19.31 9.71
CA LEU A 92 4.89 18.06 8.95
C LEU A 92 5.32 18.25 7.49
N ALA A 93 4.94 19.36 6.85
CA ALA A 93 5.36 19.68 5.50
C ALA A 93 6.90 19.77 5.37
N SER A 94 7.54 20.43 6.34
CA SER A 94 9.01 20.52 6.40
C SER A 94 9.64 19.14 6.62
N ALA A 95 9.04 18.29 7.44
CA ALA A 95 9.51 16.92 7.68
C ALA A 95 9.32 16.00 6.46
N LEU A 96 8.29 16.25 5.64
CA LEU A 96 8.03 15.53 4.39
C LEU A 96 8.84 16.06 3.20
N TYR A 97 9.49 17.22 3.34
CA TYR A 97 10.31 17.79 2.28
C TYR A 97 11.51 16.87 1.98
N GLY A 98 11.61 16.40 0.74
CA GLY A 98 12.61 15.40 0.32
C GLY A 98 12.29 13.96 0.75
N PHE A 99 11.23 13.73 1.51
CA PHE A 99 10.85 12.38 1.93
C PHE A 99 10.36 11.54 0.74
N HIS A 100 11.06 10.44 0.49
CA HIS A 100 10.70 9.49 -0.55
C HIS A 100 9.59 8.55 -0.05
N ASN A 101 8.35 8.96 -0.29
CA ASN A 101 7.16 8.22 0.15
C ASN A 101 6.81 7.02 -0.77
N GLY A 102 7.52 6.88 -1.90
CA GLY A 102 7.33 5.78 -2.84
C GLY A 102 8.60 4.96 -3.00
N CYS A 103 8.46 3.64 -3.01
CA CYS A 103 9.54 2.73 -3.36
C CYS A 103 9.16 1.93 -4.60
N PHE A 104 10.14 1.66 -5.46
CA PHE A 104 9.98 0.76 -6.59
C PHE A 104 11.06 -0.30 -6.55
N ALA A 105 10.72 -1.52 -6.98
CA ALA A 105 11.66 -2.63 -7.07
C ALA A 105 11.44 -3.42 -8.36
N GLY A 106 12.56 -3.75 -9.01
CA GLY A 106 12.61 -4.48 -10.27
C GLY A 106 12.37 -3.61 -11.51
N THR A 107 12.70 -4.18 -12.67
CA THR A 107 12.49 -3.55 -13.97
C THR A 107 11.24 -4.11 -14.67
N TRP A 108 10.78 -3.46 -15.74
CA TRP A 108 9.65 -3.94 -16.56
C TRP A 108 9.92 -5.30 -17.22
N ASN A 109 11.19 -5.64 -17.43
CA ASN A 109 11.60 -6.89 -18.06
C ASN A 109 11.87 -8.02 -17.05
N ASP A 110 11.75 -7.74 -15.74
CA ASP A 110 11.94 -8.75 -14.72
C ASP A 110 10.77 -9.75 -14.73
N PRO A 111 11.01 -11.06 -14.47
CA PRO A 111 9.95 -12.03 -14.28
C PRO A 111 9.01 -11.62 -13.12
N PRO A 112 7.72 -12.00 -13.16
CA PRO A 112 6.75 -11.63 -12.13
C PRO A 112 7.21 -12.07 -10.73
N LYS A 113 7.46 -11.10 -9.84
CA LYS A 113 7.89 -11.35 -8.45
C LYS A 113 6.65 -11.48 -7.55
N TRP A 114 5.97 -12.63 -7.61
CA TRP A 114 4.85 -12.95 -6.71
C TRP A 114 5.28 -13.67 -5.43
N ARG A 115 6.56 -14.09 -5.32
CA ARG A 115 7.10 -14.76 -4.14
C ARG A 115 7.83 -13.78 -3.23
N LEU A 116 7.39 -13.70 -1.98
CA LEU A 116 8.24 -13.23 -0.89
C LEU A 116 9.29 -14.31 -0.65
N THR A 117 10.50 -14.15 -1.18
CA THR A 117 11.63 -14.98 -0.79
C THR A 117 11.93 -14.73 0.70
N GLY A 118 12.15 -15.84 1.43
CA GLY A 118 12.34 -15.99 2.89
C GLY A 118 12.82 -14.76 3.65
#